data_AF-A0A0F9HUE9-F1
#
_entry.id   AF-A0A0F9HUE9-F1
#
_cell.length_a   1.000
_cell.length_b   1.000
_cell.length_c   1.000
_cell.angle_alpha   90.00
_cell.angle_beta   90.00
_cell.angle_gamma   90.00
#
_symmetry.space_group_name_H-M   'P 1'
#
loop_
_entity.id
_entity.type
_entity.pdbx_description
1 polymer ?
#
loop_
_entity_poly.entity_id
_entity_poly.type
_entity_poly.pdbx_seq_one_letter_code
_entity_poly.pdbx_strand_id
1 'polypeptide(L)'
;MRFPQKKGAGIIDISVPVAGFTTPQLTEDPNIGGYSHLKPDVEIKDRKKVPLIEGGFVDLTRFPGPKGFDDIHIFIKDESKEFCFTALSVPQEDYLYFQLKDPRVLGSTMFWMSNCGHHFVPWNGLSCFLQQVSSKRSKRCIAKQCRNV
;
A
#
# COMPACT_ATOMS: atom_id res chain seq x y z
N MET A 1 -8.82 -16.73 5.58
CA MET A 1 -9.21 -15.56 4.77
C MET A 1 -8.96 -15.92 3.31
N ARG A 2 -9.97 -15.81 2.45
CA ARG A 2 -9.83 -16.11 1.02
C ARG A 2 -9.36 -14.85 0.29
N PHE A 3 -8.67 -15.04 -0.83
CA PHE A 3 -8.18 -13.94 -1.64
C PHE A 3 -9.21 -13.59 -2.71
N PRO A 4 -9.69 -12.33 -2.79
CA PRO A 4 -10.66 -11.95 -3.80
C PRO A 4 -10.01 -12.00 -5.18
N GLN A 5 -10.54 -12.82 -6.09
CA GLN A 5 -9.97 -12.96 -7.45
C GLN A 5 -10.44 -11.85 -8.41
N LYS A 6 -11.62 -11.27 -8.12
CA LYS A 6 -12.20 -10.22 -8.96
C LYS A 6 -11.54 -8.88 -8.63
N LYS A 7 -10.98 -8.22 -9.66
CA LYS A 7 -10.39 -6.87 -9.56
C LYS A 7 -11.32 -5.91 -8.80
N GLY A 8 -10.78 -5.26 -7.78
CA GLY A 8 -11.48 -4.25 -6.98
C GLY A 8 -12.66 -4.75 -6.13
N ALA A 9 -12.78 -6.06 -5.89
CA ALA A 9 -13.82 -6.62 -5.01
C ALA A 9 -13.66 -6.17 -3.54
N GLY A 10 -12.42 -6.02 -3.09
CA GLY A 10 -12.07 -5.46 -1.80
C GLY A 10 -12.04 -3.93 -1.79
N ILE A 11 -12.56 -3.37 -0.71
CA ILE A 11 -12.60 -1.94 -0.42
C ILE A 11 -11.64 -1.68 0.74
N ILE A 12 -10.58 -0.91 0.49
CA ILE A 12 -9.60 -0.51 1.50
C ILE A 12 -9.96 0.88 2.01
N ASP A 13 -10.26 0.98 3.29
CA ASP A 13 -10.47 2.25 3.97
C ASP A 13 -9.47 2.46 5.12
N ILE A 14 -9.07 3.71 5.33
CA ILE A 14 -8.13 4.09 6.39
C ILE A 14 -8.56 5.43 6.98
N SER A 15 -8.25 5.63 8.27
CA SER A 15 -8.28 6.99 8.81
C SER A 15 -7.42 7.93 7.95
N VAL A 16 -7.93 9.16 7.75
CA VAL A 16 -7.28 10.19 6.93
C VAL A 16 -5.82 10.33 7.35
N PRO A 17 -4.87 10.07 6.44
CA PRO A 17 -3.45 10.20 6.74
C PRO A 17 -3.00 11.67 6.66
N VAL A 18 -1.91 11.99 7.35
CA VAL A 18 -1.25 13.30 7.25
C VAL A 18 -0.54 13.43 5.89
N ALA A 19 0.09 12.34 5.45
CA ALA A 19 0.79 12.26 4.19
C ALA A 19 0.83 10.80 3.70
N GLY A 20 1.07 10.60 2.41
CA GLY A 20 1.28 9.28 1.82
C GLY A 20 2.30 9.33 0.70
N PHE A 21 3.03 8.25 0.49
CA PHE A 21 4.11 8.21 -0.49
C PHE A 21 4.20 6.84 -1.16
N THR A 22 4.54 6.83 -2.45
CA THR A 22 5.08 5.64 -3.13
C THR A 22 6.53 5.41 -2.71
N THR A 23 7.09 4.25 -3.06
CA THR A 23 8.50 3.95 -2.76
C THR A 23 9.44 4.92 -3.49
N PRO A 24 10.61 5.28 -2.92
CA PRO A 24 11.58 6.16 -3.57
C PRO A 24 12.18 5.60 -4.86
N GLN A 25 12.18 4.27 -5.00
CA GLN A 25 12.56 3.54 -6.21
C GLN A 25 11.47 2.53 -6.57
N LEU A 26 11.63 1.82 -7.68
CA LEU A 26 10.79 0.68 -8.03
C LEU A 26 10.78 -0.33 -6.88
N THR A 27 9.61 -0.92 -6.61
CA THR A 27 9.46 -1.95 -5.58
C THR A 27 10.15 -3.24 -6.01
N GLU A 28 10.04 -3.58 -7.30
CA GLU A 28 10.53 -4.82 -7.89
C GLU A 28 11.53 -4.56 -9.03
N ASP A 29 12.31 -5.59 -9.34
CA ASP A 29 13.27 -5.57 -10.45
C ASP A 29 12.76 -6.39 -11.65
N PRO A 30 12.49 -5.74 -12.81
CA PRO A 30 12.01 -6.45 -13.99
C PRO A 30 13.05 -7.43 -14.56
N ASN A 31 14.34 -7.26 -14.29
CA ASN A 31 15.38 -8.19 -14.77
C ASN A 31 15.29 -9.58 -14.13
N ILE A 32 14.70 -9.66 -12.94
CA ILE A 32 14.45 -10.94 -12.25
C ILE A 32 12.98 -11.36 -12.34
N GLY A 33 12.15 -10.66 -13.12
CA GLY A 33 10.75 -10.99 -13.33
C GLY A 33 9.79 -10.49 -12.25
N GLY A 34 10.17 -9.46 -11.49
CA GLY A 34 9.24 -8.71 -10.64
C GLY A 34 8.86 -7.38 -11.31
N TYR A 35 7.60 -6.98 -11.23
CA TYR A 35 7.15 -5.74 -11.88
C TYR A 35 6.46 -4.81 -10.89
N SER A 36 6.84 -3.52 -10.93
CA SER A 36 6.15 -2.45 -10.23
C SER A 36 5.25 -1.68 -11.18
N HIS A 37 4.16 -1.11 -10.66
CA HIS A 37 3.21 -0.34 -11.43
C HIS A 37 3.20 1.13 -11.04
N LEU A 38 3.37 1.43 -9.76
CA LEU A 38 3.33 2.78 -9.23
C LEU A 38 4.55 3.59 -9.65
N LYS A 39 4.33 4.85 -10.01
CA LYS A 39 5.43 5.78 -10.23
C LYS A 39 6.17 6.00 -8.91
N PRO A 40 7.50 5.77 -8.87
CA PRO A 40 8.27 5.97 -7.64
C PRO A 40 8.42 7.46 -7.31
N ASP A 41 8.72 7.74 -6.04
CA ASP A 41 9.00 9.07 -5.50
C ASP A 41 7.84 10.07 -5.69
N VAL A 42 6.62 9.64 -5.38
CA VAL A 42 5.42 10.46 -5.49
C VAL A 42 4.69 10.57 -4.15
N GLU A 43 4.35 11.79 -3.77
CA GLU A 43 3.38 12.06 -2.71
C GLU A 43 1.94 11.75 -3.18
N ILE A 44 1.25 10.90 -2.43
CA ILE A 44 -0.11 10.46 -2.69
C ILE A 44 -1.09 11.47 -2.08
N LYS A 45 -1.62 12.37 -2.93
CA LYS A 45 -2.64 13.36 -2.54
C LYS A 45 -4.07 12.85 -2.68
N ASP A 46 -4.31 11.97 -3.64
CA ASP A 46 -5.60 11.29 -3.84
C ASP A 46 -5.34 9.79 -4.03
N ARG A 47 -5.83 8.97 -3.09
CA ARG A 47 -5.70 7.51 -3.12
C ARG A 47 -6.38 6.88 -4.34
N LYS A 48 -7.37 7.56 -4.94
CA LYS A 48 -8.08 7.07 -6.13
C LYS A 48 -7.36 7.38 -7.44
N LYS A 49 -6.33 8.24 -7.40
CA LYS A 49 -5.61 8.74 -8.58
C LYS A 49 -4.10 8.74 -8.34
N VAL A 50 -3.53 7.58 -8.08
CA VAL A 50 -2.08 7.43 -7.89
C VAL A 50 -1.40 7.18 -9.23
N PRO A 51 -0.38 7.96 -9.61
CA PRO A 51 0.22 7.87 -10.94
C PRO A 51 1.01 6.58 -11.14
N LEU A 52 1.01 6.11 -12.39
CA LEU A 52 1.67 4.89 -12.84
C LEU A 52 2.94 5.19 -13.64
N ILE A 53 3.83 4.21 -13.76
CA ILE A 53 5.09 4.31 -14.54
C ILE A 53 4.79 4.58 -16.02
N GLU A 54 3.85 3.82 -16.61
CA GLU A 54 3.46 3.94 -18.02
C GLU A 54 2.48 5.10 -18.30
N GLY A 55 2.17 5.90 -17.28
CA GLY A 55 1.17 6.96 -17.35
C GLY A 55 -0.23 6.48 -16.95
N GLY A 56 -1.13 7.45 -16.75
CA GLY A 56 -2.44 7.19 -16.16
C GLY A 56 -2.40 7.06 -14.63
N PHE A 57 -3.47 6.48 -14.07
CA PHE A 57 -3.69 6.42 -12.62
C PHE A 57 -4.30 5.09 -12.17
N VAL A 58 -4.05 4.73 -10.91
CA VAL A 58 -4.68 3.60 -10.23
C VAL A 58 -5.37 4.04 -8.93
N ASP A 59 -6.44 3.32 -8.59
CA ASP A 59 -7.19 3.48 -7.35
C ASP A 59 -6.70 2.51 -6.27
N LEU A 60 -5.98 3.03 -5.28
CA LEU A 60 -5.47 2.27 -4.12
C LEU A 60 -6.51 2.06 -3.02
N THR A 61 -7.76 2.48 -3.23
CA THR A 61 -8.89 2.13 -2.35
C THR A 61 -9.52 0.79 -2.74
N ARG A 62 -9.02 0.15 -3.79
CA ARG A 62 -9.55 -1.08 -4.36
C ARG A 62 -8.52 -2.19 -4.38
N PHE A 63 -8.97 -3.38 -4.03
CA PHE A 63 -8.15 -4.58 -4.01
C PHE A 63 -8.89 -5.77 -4.63
N PRO A 64 -8.25 -6.68 -5.38
CA PRO A 64 -6.90 -6.57 -5.91
C PRO A 64 -6.78 -5.46 -6.96
N GLY A 65 -5.57 -4.92 -7.09
CA GLY A 65 -5.22 -3.96 -8.13
C GLY A 65 -5.05 -4.61 -9.51
N PRO A 66 -4.41 -3.92 -10.47
CA PRO A 66 -3.98 -4.50 -11.74
C PRO A 66 -3.13 -5.77 -11.54
N LYS A 67 -3.30 -6.77 -12.41
CA LYS A 67 -2.60 -8.07 -12.32
C LYS A 67 -1.19 -7.96 -12.90
N GLY A 68 -0.25 -8.73 -12.36
CA GLY A 68 1.13 -8.79 -12.84
C GLY A 68 2.06 -7.80 -12.15
N PHE A 69 1.62 -7.16 -11.06
CA PHE A 69 2.40 -6.13 -10.38
C PHE A 69 2.39 -6.29 -8.87
N ASP A 70 3.50 -5.87 -8.27
CA ASP A 70 3.71 -5.77 -6.84
C ASP A 70 4.19 -4.35 -6.50
N ASP A 71 3.46 -3.70 -5.60
CA ASP A 71 3.70 -2.31 -5.24
C ASP A 71 3.65 -2.08 -3.73
N ILE A 72 4.56 -1.23 -3.27
CA ILE A 72 4.57 -0.73 -1.90
C ILE A 72 4.22 0.76 -1.86
N HIS A 73 3.42 1.12 -0.87
CA HIS A 73 3.16 2.52 -0.54
C HIS A 73 2.94 2.67 0.96
N ILE A 74 3.17 3.86 1.49
CA ILE A 74 3.11 4.15 2.92
C ILE A 74 2.22 5.34 3.21
N PHE A 75 1.49 5.30 4.32
CA PHE A 75 0.72 6.42 4.85
C PHE A 75 1.14 6.75 6.27
N ILE A 76 1.35 8.03 6.55
CA ILE A 76 1.66 8.58 7.86
C ILE A 76 0.37 8.92 8.59
N LYS A 77 0.26 8.50 9.85
CA LYS A 77 -0.92 8.70 10.67
C LYS A 77 -0.89 10.04 11.39
N ASP A 78 -2.07 10.57 11.68
CA ASP A 78 -2.22 11.77 12.50
C ASP A 78 -2.17 11.40 13.98
N GLU A 79 -1.09 11.79 14.65
CA GLU A 79 -0.85 11.53 16.07
C GLU A 79 -1.75 12.34 16.99
N SER A 80 -2.41 13.38 16.48
CA SER A 80 -3.40 14.15 17.25
C SER A 80 -4.71 13.37 17.44
N LYS A 81 -4.92 12.28 16.69
CA LYS A 81 -6.12 11.44 16.79
C LYS A 81 -5.97 10.45 17.94
N GLU A 82 -7.09 10.15 18.60
CA GLU A 82 -7.10 9.19 19.70
C GLU A 82 -6.74 7.78 19.22
N PHE A 83 -7.28 7.39 18.06
CA PHE A 83 -7.00 6.15 17.36
C PHE A 83 -7.00 6.38 15.84
N CYS A 84 -6.41 5.43 15.12
CA CYS A 84 -6.57 5.31 13.68
C CYS A 84 -6.95 3.88 13.32
N PHE A 85 -7.57 3.70 12.15
CA PHE A 85 -7.99 2.41 11.66
C PHE A 85 -7.46 2.10 10.27
N THR A 86 -7.52 0.82 9.93
CA THR A 86 -7.40 0.31 8.56
C THR A 86 -8.39 -0.83 8.41
N ALA A 87 -9.12 -0.82 7.30
CA ALA A 87 -10.16 -1.77 6.99
C ALA A 87 -9.99 -2.32 5.56
N LEU A 88 -10.26 -3.60 5.38
CA LEU A 88 -10.49 -4.23 4.08
C LEU A 88 -11.85 -4.93 4.15
N SER A 89 -12.85 -4.40 3.48
CA SER A 89 -14.15 -5.04 3.31
C SER A 89 -14.18 -5.79 1.99
N VAL A 90 -14.63 -7.05 1.99
CA VAL A 90 -14.87 -7.84 0.76
C VAL A 90 -16.33 -8.31 0.77
N PRO A 91 -17.28 -7.47 0.33
CA PRO A 91 -18.70 -7.76 0.47
C PRO A 91 -19.15 -9.05 -0.21
N GLN A 92 -18.55 -9.41 -1.34
CA GLN A 92 -18.91 -10.62 -2.08
C GLN A 92 -18.51 -11.92 -1.36
N GLU A 93 -17.61 -11.81 -0.38
CA GLU A 93 -17.12 -12.95 0.42
C GLU A 93 -17.50 -12.82 1.90
N ASP A 94 -18.37 -11.86 2.24
CA ASP A 94 -18.94 -11.64 3.57
C ASP A 94 -17.90 -11.54 4.71
N TYR A 95 -16.76 -10.89 4.45
CA TYR A 95 -15.78 -10.65 5.50
C TYR A 95 -15.24 -9.21 5.51
N LEU A 96 -14.86 -8.79 6.72
CA LEU A 96 -14.20 -7.52 7.00
C LEU A 96 -12.93 -7.81 7.80
N TYR A 97 -11.81 -7.35 7.26
CA TYR A 97 -10.61 -7.13 8.06
C TYR A 97 -10.69 -5.74 8.67
N PHE A 98 -10.50 -5.63 9.97
CA PHE A 98 -10.44 -4.34 10.64
C PHE A 98 -9.33 -4.33 11.68
N GLN A 99 -8.55 -3.25 11.69
CA GLN A 99 -7.52 -3.00 12.68
C GLN A 99 -7.67 -1.61 13.27
N LEU A 100 -7.65 -1.56 14.60
CA LEU A 100 -7.57 -0.33 15.39
C LEU A 100 -6.15 -0.17 15.94
N LYS A 101 -5.60 1.04 15.88
CA LYS A 101 -4.21 1.33 16.25
C LYS A 101 -4.12 2.66 16.98
N ASP A 102 -3.22 2.75 17.95
CA ASP A 102 -2.82 4.04 18.53
C ASP A 102 -1.80 4.72 17.59
N PRO A 103 -2.13 5.86 16.97
CA PRO A 103 -1.22 6.54 16.04
C PRO A 103 0.05 7.06 16.73
N ARG A 104 0.03 7.25 18.05
CA ARG A 104 1.19 7.70 18.83
C ARG A 104 2.25 6.59 18.98
N VAL A 105 1.84 5.34 18.87
CA VAL A 105 2.73 4.17 18.89
C VAL A 105 3.04 3.71 17.46
N LEU A 106 2.02 3.58 16.61
CA LEU A 106 2.10 3.10 15.24
C LEU A 106 1.86 4.25 14.25
N GLY A 107 2.87 5.10 14.10
CA GLY A 107 2.77 6.37 13.36
C GLY A 107 2.69 6.23 11.83
N SER A 108 2.88 5.03 11.27
CA SER A 108 2.71 4.81 9.83
C SER A 108 2.20 3.40 9.51
N THR A 109 1.52 3.28 8.37
CA THR A 109 1.08 2.01 7.80
C THR A 109 1.65 1.88 6.40
N MET A 110 2.48 0.86 6.18
CA MET A 110 2.92 0.41 4.87
C MET A 110 1.98 -0.66 4.34
N PHE A 111 1.60 -0.54 3.08
CA PHE A 111 0.86 -1.53 2.33
C PHE A 111 1.77 -2.12 1.25
N TRP A 112 1.84 -3.43 1.21
CA TRP A 112 2.43 -4.18 0.10
C TRP A 112 1.30 -4.93 -0.60
N MET A 113 0.97 -4.47 -1.81
CA MET A 113 -0.10 -5.01 -2.63
C MET A 113 0.50 -5.83 -3.75
N SER A 114 0.19 -7.11 -3.73
CA SER A 114 0.62 -8.06 -4.73
C SER A 114 -0.59 -8.65 -5.43
N ASN A 115 -0.66 -8.47 -6.74
CA ASN A 115 -1.64 -9.19 -7.57
C ASN A 115 -0.89 -9.96 -8.65
N CYS A 116 -0.19 -11.00 -8.22
CA CYS A 116 0.44 -11.99 -9.05
C CYS A 116 1.60 -11.40 -9.88
N GLY A 117 2.41 -10.53 -9.26
CA GLY A 117 3.51 -9.79 -9.89
C GLY A 117 4.91 -10.40 -9.78
N HIS A 118 5.12 -11.43 -8.95
CA HIS A 118 6.38 -12.16 -8.91
C HIS A 118 6.34 -13.32 -9.92
N HIS A 119 6.96 -13.14 -11.08
CA HIS A 119 6.98 -14.16 -12.14
C HIS A 119 8.14 -15.16 -12.02
N PHE A 120 9.05 -14.95 -11.07
CA PHE A 120 10.15 -15.85 -10.77
C PHE A 120 9.77 -16.98 -9.81
N VAL A 121 10.63 -17.99 -9.74
CA VAL A 121 10.49 -19.13 -8.83
C VAL A 121 10.66 -18.71 -7.36
N PRO A 122 9.92 -19.31 -6.41
CA PRO A 122 8.89 -20.34 -6.57
C PRO A 122 7.48 -19.81 -6.90
N TRP A 123 7.28 -18.49 -6.99
CA TRP A 123 5.94 -17.90 -7.06
C TRP A 123 5.25 -18.09 -8.41
N ASN A 124 5.98 -18.03 -9.53
CA ASN A 124 5.47 -18.29 -10.89
C ASN A 124 4.15 -17.53 -11.21
N GLY A 125 4.00 -16.30 -10.74
CA GLY A 125 2.80 -15.48 -10.94
C GLY A 125 1.59 -15.91 -10.12
N LEU A 126 1.78 -16.67 -9.03
CA LEU A 126 0.71 -17.10 -8.11
C LEU A 126 0.69 -16.28 -6.81
N SER A 127 1.64 -15.36 -6.62
CA SER A 127 1.71 -14.52 -5.42
C SER A 127 0.63 -13.44 -5.44
N CYS A 128 -0.46 -13.65 -4.72
CA CYS A 128 -1.53 -12.67 -4.67
C CYS A 128 -1.86 -12.41 -3.19
N PHE A 129 -1.47 -11.24 -2.66
CA PHE A 129 -1.63 -10.88 -1.26
C PHE A 129 -1.78 -9.36 -1.02
N LEU A 130 -2.42 -9.01 0.10
CA LEU A 130 -2.36 -7.67 0.68
C LEU A 130 -1.68 -7.80 2.04
N GLN A 131 -0.47 -7.27 2.18
CA GLN A 131 0.21 -7.21 3.46
C GLN A 131 0.21 -5.78 3.99
N GLN A 132 -0.03 -5.65 5.29
CA GLN A 132 -0.05 -4.37 5.95
C GLN A 132 0.84 -4.40 7.18
N VAL A 133 1.89 -3.58 7.17
CA VAL A 133 2.85 -3.45 8.27
C VAL A 133 2.69 -2.08 8.90
N SER A 134 2.52 -2.05 10.22
CA SER A 134 2.49 -0.78 10.97
C SER A 134 3.78 -0.64 11.74
N SER A 135 4.47 0.49 11.58
CA SER A 135 5.80 0.69 12.16
C SER A 135 5.73 1.64 13.35
N LYS A 136 6.57 1.36 14.35
CA LYS A 136 6.82 2.32 15.43
C LYS A 136 7.63 3.49 14.90
N ARG A 137 7.28 4.70 15.31
CA ARG A 137 8.02 5.89 14.91
C ARG A 137 9.41 5.87 15.53
N SER A 138 10.44 5.72 14.69
CA SER A 138 11.84 5.92 15.11
C SER A 138 12.15 7.41 15.11
N LYS A 139 12.51 7.97 16.28
CA LYS A 139 12.91 9.38 16.43
C LYS A 139 14.11 9.80 15.55
N ARG A 140 14.81 8.85 14.88
CA ARG A 140 16.03 9.12 14.09
C ARG A 140 15.80 9.40 12.59
N CYS A 141 14.72 8.92 11.97
CA CYS A 141 14.59 9.00 10.50
C CYS A 141 14.16 10.38 9.97
N ILE A 142 13.41 11.17 10.75
CA ILE A 142 12.80 12.42 10.24
C ILE A 142 13.84 13.52 10.01
N ALA A 143 14.96 13.50 10.73
CA ALA A 143 15.96 14.56 10.66
C ALA A 143 16.80 14.58 9.36
N LYS A 144 16.65 13.60 8.46
CA LYS A 144 17.37 13.58 7.17
C LYS A 144 16.53 13.99 5.96
N GLN A 145 15.20 13.89 6.02
CA GLN A 145 14.34 14.17 4.86
C GLN A 145 13.76 15.58 4.86
N CYS A 146 13.73 16.26 6.02
CA CYS A 146 13.26 17.65 6.15
C CYS A 146 14.37 18.72 6.08
N ARG A 147 15.59 18.38 5.63
CA ARG A 147 16.73 19.32 5.58
C ARG A 147 17.09 19.86 4.20
N ASN A 148 16.34 19.49 3.16
CA ASN A 148 16.53 19.99 1.79
C ASN A 148 15.24 20.63 1.24
N VAL A 149 14.66 21.57 1.99
CA VAL A 149 13.75 22.60 1.47
C VAL A 149 14.20 23.93 2.07
#